data_AF-A0A372JII8-F1
#
_entry.id   AF-A0A372JII8-F1
#
_cell.length_a   1.000
_cell.length_b   1.000
_cell.length_c   1.000
_cell.angle_alpha   90.00
_cell.angle_beta   90.00
_cell.angle_gamma   90.00
#
_symmetry.space_group_name_H-M   'P 1'
#
loop_
_entity.id
_entity.type
_entity.pdbx_description
1 polymer ?
#
loop_
_entity_poly.entity_id
_entity_poly.type
_entity_poly.pdbx_seq_one_letter_code
_entity_poly.pdbx_strand_id
1 'polypeptide(L)'
;MRPTDVQRLTVAEAVDRYAEMVRAKCTTGALAPATAEVYARDVHTFAELAGPDRVLDDLTGEDVDEVLLRFARKPDGRRAAVRRAADSAPASGTAG
;
A
#
# COMPACT_ATOMS: atom_id res chain seq x y z
N MET A 1 28.48 14.57 -17.14
CA MET A 1 27.24 14.17 -16.43
C MET A 1 26.11 14.99 -17.04
N ARG A 2 25.20 14.38 -17.82
CA ARG A 2 23.99 15.09 -18.26
C ARG A 2 23.04 15.19 -17.06
N PRO A 3 22.31 16.31 -16.86
CA PRO A 3 21.23 16.34 -15.89
C PRO A 3 20.30 15.16 -16.16
N THR A 4 20.02 14.34 -15.15
CA THR A 4 19.03 13.28 -15.27
C THR A 4 17.69 13.95 -15.50
N ASP A 5 17.03 13.65 -16.63
CA ASP A 5 15.64 14.06 -16.84
C ASP A 5 14.80 13.54 -15.67
N VAL A 6 14.24 14.47 -14.89
CA VAL A 6 13.36 14.13 -13.78
C VAL A 6 12.06 13.62 -14.38
N GLN A 7 11.81 12.32 -14.22
CA GLN A 7 10.56 11.72 -14.65
C GLN A 7 9.45 12.15 -13.69
N ARG A 8 8.56 13.00 -14.19
CA ARG A 8 7.38 13.44 -13.44
C ARG A 8 6.33 12.35 -13.51
N LEU A 9 6.19 11.62 -12.41
CA LEU A 9 5.27 10.50 -12.29
C LEU A 9 4.09 10.88 -11.41
N THR A 10 2.90 10.37 -11.74
CA THR A 10 1.78 10.44 -10.80
C THR A 10 2.05 9.56 -9.59
N VAL A 11 1.35 9.82 -8.49
CA VAL A 11 1.40 8.98 -7.28
C VAL A 11 1.04 7.54 -7.64
N ALA A 12 0.00 7.31 -8.45
CA ALA A 12 -0.39 5.97 -8.89
C ALA A 12 0.74 5.26 -9.66
N GLU A 13 1.34 5.94 -10.63
CA GLU A 13 2.43 5.38 -11.43
C GLU A 13 3.68 5.05 -10.60
N ALA A 14 3.98 5.87 -9.59
CA ALA A 14 5.10 5.61 -8.68
C ALA A 14 4.81 4.43 -7.76
N VAL A 15 3.58 4.36 -7.22
CA VAL A 15 3.09 3.28 -6.36
C VAL A 15 3.11 1.94 -7.08
N ASP A 16 2.60 1.87 -8.31
CA ASP A 16 2.56 0.64 -9.09
C ASP A 16 3.97 0.12 -9.39
N ARG A 17 4.87 0.99 -9.86
CA ARG A 17 6.28 0.62 -10.09
C ARG A 17 6.98 0.15 -8.82
N TYR A 18 6.71 0.79 -7.68
CA TYR A 18 7.26 0.37 -6.40
C TYR A 18 6.73 -1.01 -5.98
N ALA A 19 5.42 -1.23 -6.11
CA ALA A 19 4.78 -2.50 -5.77
C ALA A 19 5.30 -3.65 -6.64
N GLU A 20 5.50 -3.43 -7.94
CA GLU A 20 6.14 -4.39 -8.85
C GLU A 20 7.57 -4.72 -8.42
N MET A 21 8.38 -3.70 -8.10
CA MET A 21 9.74 -3.91 -7.60
C MET A 21 9.75 -4.74 -6.30
N VAL A 22 8.83 -4.46 -5.36
CA VAL A 22 8.70 -5.19 -4.10
C VAL A 22 8.33 -6.66 -4.35
N ARG A 23 7.40 -6.93 -5.27
CA ARG A 23 7.04 -8.30 -5.68
C ARG A 23 8.22 -9.01 -6.34
N ALA A 24 8.98 -8.34 -7.18
CA ALA A 24 10.18 -8.91 -7.80
C ALA A 24 11.23 -9.29 -6.74
N LYS A 25 11.46 -8.45 -5.73
CA LYS A 25 12.35 -8.75 -4.59
C LYS A 25 11.86 -9.95 -3.77
N CYS A 26 10.55 -10.14 -3.66
CA CYS A 26 10.00 -11.32 -3.03
C CYS A 26 10.32 -12.60 -3.84
N THR A 27 10.15 -12.56 -5.17
CA THR A 27 10.40 -13.71 -6.04
C THR A 27 11.86 -14.15 -6.03
N THR A 28 12.82 -13.23 -5.87
CA THR A 28 14.24 -13.56 -5.78
C THR A 28 14.69 -13.98 -4.38
N GLY A 29 13.78 -14.01 -3.40
CA GLY A 29 14.09 -14.33 -1.99
C GLY A 29 14.78 -13.19 -1.24
N ALA A 30 14.92 -12.01 -1.84
CA ALA A 30 15.49 -10.82 -1.19
C ALA A 30 14.55 -10.17 -0.18
N LEU A 31 13.26 -10.53 -0.20
CA LEU A 31 12.24 -10.04 0.73
C LEU A 31 11.26 -11.16 1.09
N ALA A 32 10.84 -11.22 2.36
CA ALA A 32 9.83 -12.17 2.80
C ALA A 32 8.43 -11.84 2.21
N PRO A 33 7.61 -12.83 1.83
CA PRO A 33 6.29 -12.60 1.25
C PRO A 33 5.36 -11.73 2.11
N ALA A 34 5.30 -12.03 3.41
CA ALA A 34 4.48 -11.25 4.34
C ALA A 34 4.91 -9.77 4.40
N THR A 35 6.20 -9.50 4.26
CA THR A 35 6.72 -8.12 4.22
C THR A 35 6.38 -7.44 2.90
N ALA A 36 6.49 -8.15 1.77
CA ALA A 36 6.11 -7.64 0.45
C ALA A 36 4.62 -7.24 0.39
N GLU A 37 3.74 -8.06 0.98
CA GLU A 37 2.29 -7.76 1.06
C GLU A 37 1.99 -6.49 1.85
N VAL A 38 2.65 -6.30 3.00
CA VAL A 38 2.48 -5.09 3.82
C VAL A 38 2.95 -3.85 3.04
N TYR A 39 4.12 -3.94 2.42
CA TYR A 39 4.67 -2.83 1.65
C TYR A 39 3.76 -2.44 0.48
N ALA A 40 3.25 -3.43 -0.27
CA ALA A 40 2.32 -3.20 -1.37
C ALA A 40 1.01 -2.57 -0.87
N ARG A 41 0.42 -3.11 0.21
CA ARG A 41 -0.83 -2.60 0.78
C ARG A 41 -0.70 -1.16 1.27
N ASP A 42 0.39 -0.86 1.97
CA ASP A 42 0.58 0.46 2.59
C ASP A 42 0.84 1.54 1.52
N VAL A 43 1.60 1.21 0.46
CA VAL A 43 1.83 2.15 -0.64
C VAL A 43 0.55 2.42 -1.45
N HIS A 44 -0.32 1.43 -1.63
CA HIS A 44 -1.63 1.66 -2.26
C HIS A 44 -2.56 2.47 -1.35
N THR A 45 -2.51 2.24 -0.04
CA THR A 45 -3.25 3.08 0.92
C THR A 45 -2.76 4.52 0.88
N PHE A 46 -1.45 4.74 0.74
CA PHE A 46 -0.90 6.08 0.54
C PHE A 46 -1.46 6.74 -0.72
N ALA A 47 -1.50 6.02 -1.85
CA ALA A 47 -2.05 6.55 -3.10
C ALA A 47 -3.53 6.99 -2.98
N GLU A 48 -4.35 6.17 -2.30
CA GLU A 48 -5.75 6.51 -2.01
C GLU A 48 -5.90 7.81 -1.20
N LEU A 49 -4.98 8.04 -0.26
CA LEU A 49 -5.05 9.18 0.66
C LEU A 49 -4.43 10.46 0.08
N ALA A 50 -3.32 10.32 -0.64
CA ALA A 50 -2.56 11.42 -1.24
C ALA A 50 -3.26 11.96 -2.49
N GLY A 51 -3.98 11.11 -3.22
CA GLY A 51 -4.60 11.43 -4.50
C GLY A 51 -3.78 10.80 -5.64
N PRO A 52 -4.31 9.80 -6.37
CA PRO A 52 -3.54 9.01 -7.32
C PRO A 52 -3.04 9.82 -8.54
N ASP A 53 -3.79 10.84 -8.95
CA ASP A 53 -3.52 11.62 -10.15
C ASP A 53 -2.52 12.77 -9.93
N ARG A 54 -2.14 13.05 -8.67
CA ARG A 54 -1.16 14.09 -8.34
C ARG A 54 0.23 13.65 -8.78
N VAL A 55 1.06 14.58 -9.21
CA VAL A 55 2.49 14.30 -9.44
C VAL A 55 3.20 14.14 -8.09
N LEU A 56 3.97 13.05 -7.93
CA LEU A 56 4.63 12.73 -6.67
C LEU A 56 5.59 13.84 -6.20
N ASP A 57 6.35 14.41 -7.13
CA ASP A 57 7.32 15.48 -6.84
C ASP A 57 6.66 16.82 -6.46
N ASP A 58 5.35 16.95 -6.68
CA ASP A 58 4.60 18.15 -6.32
C ASP A 58 3.95 18.03 -4.92
N LEU A 59 4.12 16.89 -4.24
CA LEU A 59 3.66 16.74 -2.85
C LEU A 59 4.54 17.56 -1.91
N THR A 60 3.89 18.40 -1.12
CA THR A 60 4.53 19.20 -0.08
C THR A 60 4.59 18.45 1.25
N GLY A 61 5.34 18.98 2.22
CA GLY A 61 5.32 18.44 3.59
C GLY A 61 3.93 18.49 4.23
N GLU A 62 3.18 19.57 3.98
CA GLU A 62 1.81 19.72 4.48
C GLU A 62 0.87 18.66 3.89
N ASP A 63 1.03 18.33 2.61
CA ASP A 63 0.28 17.23 1.99
C ASP A 63 0.55 15.88 2.67
N VAL A 64 1.82 15.62 3.03
CA VAL A 64 2.20 14.40 3.73
C VAL A 64 1.60 14.36 5.13
N ASP A 65 1.62 15.49 5.86
CA ASP A 65 1.00 15.60 7.18
C ASP A 65 -0.52 15.35 7.11
N GLU A 66 -1.21 15.88 6.11
CA GLU A 66 -2.62 15.58 5.87
C GLU A 66 -2.87 14.09 5.63
N VAL A 67 -2.03 13.44 4.81
CA VAL A 67 -2.13 12.01 4.55
C VAL A 67 -1.96 11.21 5.84
N LEU A 68 -0.99 11.56 6.68
CA LEU A 68 -0.77 10.91 7.98
C LEU A 68 -1.97 11.09 8.93
N LEU A 69 -2.56 12.29 8.96
CA LEU A 69 -3.78 12.56 9.74
C LEU A 69 -4.96 11.73 9.25
N ARG A 70 -5.16 11.62 7.93
CA ARG A 70 -6.23 10.79 7.34
C ARG A 70 -5.97 9.30 7.61
N PHE A 71 -4.71 8.87 7.53
CA PHE A 71 -4.30 7.50 7.83
C PHE A 71 -4.58 7.14 9.30
N ALA A 72 -4.25 8.01 10.25
CA ALA A 72 -4.51 7.80 11.68
C ALA A 72 -6.02 7.70 12.01
N ARG A 73 -6.87 8.35 11.21
CA ARG A 73 -8.34 8.27 11.34
C ARG A 73 -8.94 7.04 10.67
N LYS A 74 -8.18 6.32 9.82
CA LYS A 74 -8.66 5.11 9.14
C LYS A 74 -8.88 4.01 10.18
N PRO A 75 -10.04 3.33 10.20
CA PRO A 75 -10.26 2.21 11.11
C PRO A 75 -9.21 1.12 10.84
N ASP A 76 -8.56 0.61 11.89
CA ASP A 76 -7.49 -0.40 11.77
C ASP A 76 -7.93 -1.56 10.87
N GLY A 77 -7.32 -1.65 9.68
CA GLY A 77 -7.64 -2.68 8.68
C GLY A 77 -7.35 -4.09 9.16
N ARG A 78 -6.55 -4.29 10.23
CA ARG A 78 -6.45 -5.60 10.89
C ARG A 78 -7.77 -6.05 11.47
N ARG A 79 -8.56 -5.15 12.06
CA ARG A 79 -9.88 -5.50 12.59
C ARG A 79 -10.83 -5.93 11.47
N ALA A 80 -10.73 -5.30 10.30
CA ALA A 80 -11.49 -5.70 9.12
C ALA A 80 -11.03 -7.05 8.53
N ALA A 81 -9.71 -7.32 8.54
CA ALA A 81 -9.17 -8.61 8.10
C ALA A 81 -9.56 -9.77 9.04
N VAL A 82 -9.52 -9.55 10.36
CA VAL A 82 -10.00 -10.52 11.36
C VAL A 82 -11.50 -10.76 11.20
N ARG A 83 -12.29 -9.71 10.93
CA ARG A 83 -13.73 -9.85 10.63
C ARG A 83 -13.96 -10.70 9.38
N ARG A 84 -13.28 -10.42 8.27
CA ARG A 84 -13.40 -11.23 7.04
C ARG A 84 -12.99 -12.68 7.26
N ALA A 85 -11.91 -12.92 8.01
CA ALA A 85 -11.48 -14.28 8.34
C ALA A 85 -12.53 -15.02 9.20
N ALA A 86 -13.17 -14.33 10.15
CA ALA A 86 -14.25 -14.89 10.95
C ALA A 86 -15.53 -15.17 10.13
N ASP A 87 -15.88 -14.29 9.18
CA ASP A 87 -17.03 -14.48 8.28
C ASP A 87 -16.79 -15.59 7.23
N SER A 88 -15.53 -15.92 6.97
CA SER A 88 -15.11 -16.97 6.02
C SER A 88 -14.89 -18.34 6.68
N ALA A 89 -14.96 -18.43 8.01
CA ALA A 89 -14.82 -19.70 8.72
C ALA A 89 -16.12 -20.52 8.52
N PRO A 90 -16.06 -21.73 7.94
CA PRO A 90 -17.24 -22.56 7.82
C PRO A 90 -17.75 -22.90 9.22
N ALA A 91 -19.04 -22.72 9.45
CA ALA A 91 -19.71 -23.25 10.63
C ALA A 91 -19.50 -24.76 10.63
N SER A 92 -18.54 -25.24 11.42
CA SER A 92 -18.35 -26.66 11.68
C SER A 92 -19.55 -27.14 12.48
N GLY A 93 -20.60 -27.52 11.74
CA GLY A 93 -21.76 -28.22 12.23
C GLY A 93 -21.32 -29.49 12.92
N THR A 94 -21.55 -29.52 14.23
CA THR A 94 -21.59 -30.74 15.03
C THR A 94 -22.82 -31.52 14.60
N ALA A 95 -22.63 -32.70 14.00
CA ALA A 95 -23.69 -33.69 13.82
C ALA A 95 -23.08 -35.09 13.65
N GLY A 96 -23.48 -36.01 14.54
CA GLY A 96 -23.35 -37.47 14.38
C GLY A 96 -22.48 -38.14 15.41
#